data_AF-A0A960UVW9-F1
#
_entry.id   AF-A0A960UVW9-F1
#
_cell.length_a   1.000
_cell.length_b   1.000
_cell.length_c   1.000
_cell.angle_alpha   90.00
_cell.angle_beta   90.00
_cell.angle_gamma   90.00
#
_symmetry.space_group_name_H-M   'P 1'
#
loop_
_entity.id
_entity.type
_entity.pdbx_description
1 polymer ?
#
loop_
_entity_poly.entity_id
_entity_poly.type
_entity_poly.pdbx_seq_one_letter_code
_entity_poly.pdbx_strand_id
1 'polypeptide(L)'
;MNLKKRIILFFPAILLLQCASLPLDFFKPGPDDIVNRAQEAACRGDARAFLQFLDSDAILERTMIEYARIRKLPDENWLLQGLKDHRQEMRKAFEDKVSQEIGQNPGGPDCKGRTELIFEKGNDARVTVFNPGTKPTVMDLKKNGDGQWKIVFTSDIVDEIHRQDRAVVEAAESLQDASCRGDAADFARYMDTERIAENTIDYLIKSRNLQDPAEIQSIREMKPLLRQRLDNFIIRNVGGSEGGADCSSQVELVSRWGGIATVRILNQEGEAQLLELERGQDGRWRVVFFDAIKEAFNEEEEETDTE
;
A
#
# COMPACT_ATOMS: atom_id res chain seq x y z
N MET A 1 -73.79 -31.53 12.83
CA MET A 1 -73.46 -30.15 12.40
C MET A 1 -72.73 -30.22 11.06
N ASN A 2 -73.29 -29.48 10.08
CA ASN A 2 -72.79 -29.09 8.74
C ASN A 2 -71.46 -29.69 8.27
N LEU A 3 -71.34 -30.55 7.24
CA LEU A 3 -71.98 -30.64 5.90
C LEU A 3 -71.45 -29.61 4.89
N LYS A 4 -70.95 -30.15 3.77
CA LYS A 4 -70.61 -29.57 2.44
C LYS A 4 -69.10 -29.36 2.20
N LYS A 5 -68.49 -29.76 1.08
CA LYS A 5 -68.83 -30.49 -0.17
C LYS A 5 -67.44 -30.74 -0.86
N ARG A 6 -67.05 -31.95 -1.31
CA ARG A 6 -67.29 -32.53 -2.67
C ARG A 6 -66.74 -31.62 -3.80
N ILE A 7 -65.90 -32.01 -4.77
CA ILE A 7 -65.94 -33.15 -5.74
C ILE A 7 -64.70 -32.96 -6.69
N ILE A 8 -63.80 -33.94 -6.89
CA ILE A 8 -63.69 -34.94 -8.00
C ILE A 8 -62.77 -34.56 -9.20
N LEU A 9 -61.75 -35.43 -9.39
CA LEU A 9 -61.10 -35.99 -10.60
C LEU A 9 -60.54 -35.08 -11.72
N PHE A 10 -59.26 -35.28 -12.10
CA PHE A 10 -58.82 -36.21 -13.16
C PHE A 10 -57.27 -36.15 -13.34
N PHE A 11 -56.62 -37.31 -13.39
CA PHE A 11 -55.32 -37.53 -14.05
C PHE A 11 -55.52 -37.42 -15.58
N PRO A 12 -54.52 -37.02 -16.41
CA PRO A 12 -53.47 -37.99 -16.76
C PRO A 12 -52.08 -37.42 -17.03
N ALA A 13 -51.11 -38.33 -17.04
CA ALA A 13 -49.80 -38.17 -17.63
C ALA A 13 -49.86 -38.10 -19.18
N ILE A 14 -48.79 -37.54 -19.76
CA ILE A 14 -48.27 -37.66 -21.15
C ILE A 14 -48.60 -36.49 -22.12
N LEU A 15 -47.52 -35.99 -22.77
CA LEU A 15 -47.38 -34.90 -23.78
C LEU A 15 -47.43 -33.48 -23.20
N LEU A 16 -46.36 -32.67 -23.11
CA LEU A 16 -45.29 -32.29 -24.05
C LEU A 16 -44.04 -31.94 -23.17
N LEU A 17 -42.79 -32.37 -23.36
CA LEU A 17 -41.98 -32.50 -24.58
C LEU A 17 -42.19 -31.33 -25.54
N GLN A 18 -41.93 -30.11 -25.06
CA GLN A 18 -41.53 -28.89 -25.80
C GLN A 18 -41.64 -27.64 -24.88
N CYS A 19 -40.96 -27.63 -23.74
CA CYS A 19 -40.33 -26.38 -23.31
C CYS A 19 -38.88 -26.54 -23.71
N ALA A 20 -38.54 -25.82 -24.76
CA ALA A 20 -37.21 -25.72 -25.31
C ALA A 20 -36.18 -25.69 -24.18
N SER A 21 -35.11 -26.44 -24.40
CA SER A 21 -33.76 -25.95 -24.19
C SER A 21 -33.64 -24.48 -24.60
N LEU A 22 -34.15 -23.58 -23.76
CA LEU A 22 -33.59 -22.25 -23.68
C LEU A 22 -32.15 -22.49 -23.23
N PRO A 23 -31.15 -22.05 -24.00
CA PRO A 23 -29.79 -22.09 -23.50
C PRO A 23 -29.80 -21.42 -22.13
N LEU A 24 -29.13 -22.02 -21.15
CA LEU A 24 -28.89 -21.48 -19.81
C LEU A 24 -28.06 -20.16 -19.84
N ASP A 25 -28.06 -19.44 -20.96
CA ASP A 25 -27.49 -18.11 -21.17
C ASP A 25 -28.40 -16.99 -20.64
N PHE A 26 -29.54 -17.32 -20.01
CA PHE A 26 -30.65 -16.35 -19.89
C PHE A 26 -30.51 -15.25 -18.84
N PHE A 27 -29.54 -15.28 -17.92
CA PHE A 27 -29.18 -14.09 -17.12
C PHE A 27 -27.72 -14.18 -16.73
N LYS A 28 -26.82 -13.74 -17.62
CA LYS A 28 -25.48 -13.35 -17.16
C LYS A 28 -25.68 -12.18 -16.18
N PRO A 29 -25.20 -12.30 -14.92
CA PRO A 29 -25.40 -11.25 -13.92
C PRO A 29 -24.88 -9.90 -14.44
N GLY A 30 -25.59 -8.83 -14.11
CA GLY A 30 -25.16 -7.46 -14.39
C GLY A 30 -23.87 -7.09 -13.68
N PRO A 31 -23.25 -5.96 -14.02
CA PRO A 31 -22.06 -5.48 -13.33
C PRO A 31 -22.30 -5.24 -11.83
N ASP A 32 -23.45 -4.69 -11.46
CA ASP A 32 -23.88 -4.48 -10.08
C ASP A 32 -24.13 -5.81 -9.33
N ASP A 33 -24.72 -6.81 -10.00
CA ASP A 33 -24.87 -8.16 -9.46
C ASP A 33 -23.50 -8.79 -9.13
N ILE A 34 -22.49 -8.59 -9.98
CA ILE A 34 -21.13 -9.09 -9.73
C ILE A 34 -20.51 -8.43 -8.51
N VAL A 35 -20.64 -7.10 -8.37
CA VAL A 35 -20.14 -6.38 -7.18
C VAL A 35 -20.87 -6.87 -5.92
N ASN A 36 -22.20 -7.01 -5.96
CA ASN A 36 -22.97 -7.53 -4.84
C ASN A 36 -22.51 -8.95 -4.43
N ARG A 37 -22.30 -9.84 -5.39
CA ARG A 37 -21.82 -11.22 -5.12
C ARG A 37 -20.39 -11.24 -4.57
N ALA A 38 -19.52 -10.35 -5.06
CA ALA A 38 -18.19 -10.18 -4.51
C ALA A 38 -18.29 -9.72 -3.04
N GLN A 39 -19.08 -8.69 -2.73
CA GLN A 39 -19.29 -8.25 -1.35
C GLN A 39 -19.81 -9.40 -0.48
N GLU A 40 -20.79 -10.16 -0.93
CA GLU A 40 -21.30 -11.31 -0.16
C GLU A 40 -20.25 -12.38 0.09
N ALA A 41 -19.35 -12.64 -0.86
CA ALA A 41 -18.22 -13.54 -0.64
C ALA A 41 -17.27 -13.00 0.42
N ALA A 42 -16.92 -11.71 0.35
CA ALA A 42 -16.08 -11.05 1.35
C ALA A 42 -16.73 -11.06 2.75
N CYS A 43 -18.03 -10.79 2.85
CA CYS A 43 -18.78 -10.84 4.12
C CYS A 43 -18.78 -12.23 4.77
N ARG A 44 -18.74 -13.29 3.96
CA ARG A 44 -18.65 -14.67 4.45
C ARG A 44 -17.22 -15.10 4.78
N GLY A 45 -16.23 -14.24 4.58
CA GLY A 45 -14.81 -14.61 4.68
C GLY A 45 -14.35 -15.57 3.59
N ASP A 46 -15.11 -15.71 2.49
CA ASP A 46 -14.78 -16.61 1.38
C ASP A 46 -13.89 -15.90 0.36
N ALA A 47 -12.61 -15.79 0.71
CA ALA A 47 -11.58 -15.19 -0.14
C ALA A 47 -11.50 -15.83 -1.54
N ARG A 48 -11.68 -17.16 -1.62
CA ARG A 48 -11.59 -17.88 -2.89
C ARG A 48 -12.76 -17.51 -3.80
N ALA A 49 -13.97 -17.43 -3.28
CA ALA A 49 -15.11 -16.95 -4.06
C ALA A 49 -14.97 -15.47 -4.43
N PHE A 50 -14.44 -14.64 -3.53
CA PHE A 50 -14.20 -13.22 -3.81
C PHE A 50 -13.23 -13.02 -4.99
N LEU A 51 -12.08 -13.69 -4.96
CA LEU A 51 -11.06 -13.60 -6.00
C LEU A 51 -11.57 -14.03 -7.38
N GLN A 52 -12.62 -14.87 -7.46
CA GLN A 52 -13.25 -15.22 -8.74
C GLN A 52 -13.95 -14.03 -9.41
N PHE A 53 -14.23 -12.94 -8.71
CA PHE A 53 -14.83 -11.74 -9.31
C PHE A 53 -13.78 -10.71 -9.73
N LEU A 54 -12.52 -10.90 -9.35
CA LEU A 54 -11.44 -9.98 -9.69
C LEU A 54 -10.72 -10.41 -10.97
N ASP A 55 -10.20 -9.42 -11.68
CA ASP A 55 -9.07 -9.57 -12.59
C ASP A 55 -7.85 -8.93 -11.91
N SER A 56 -7.13 -9.74 -11.11
CA SER A 56 -5.99 -9.29 -10.31
C SER A 56 -4.92 -8.60 -11.15
N ASP A 57 -4.70 -9.09 -12.36
CA ASP A 57 -3.73 -8.54 -13.29
C ASP A 57 -4.15 -7.14 -13.76
N ALA A 58 -5.41 -6.97 -14.16
CA ALA A 58 -5.94 -5.67 -14.55
C ALA A 58 -6.01 -4.69 -13.38
N ILE A 59 -6.31 -5.15 -12.16
CA ILE A 59 -6.29 -4.33 -10.95
C ILE A 59 -4.89 -3.80 -10.68
N LEU A 60 -3.87 -4.64 -10.74
CA LEU A 60 -2.48 -4.22 -10.52
C LEU A 60 -2.04 -3.20 -11.57
N GLU A 61 -2.30 -3.48 -12.85
CA GLU A 61 -1.97 -2.56 -13.95
C GLU A 61 -2.67 -1.21 -13.79
N ARG A 62 -3.98 -1.21 -13.55
CA ARG A 62 -4.75 0.02 -13.39
C ARG A 62 -4.34 0.80 -12.15
N THR A 63 -4.02 0.12 -11.06
CA THR A 63 -3.52 0.75 -9.83
C THR A 63 -2.18 1.44 -10.08
N MET A 64 -1.26 0.82 -10.81
CA MET A 64 0.04 1.42 -11.15
C MET A 64 -0.11 2.67 -12.02
N ILE A 65 -1.02 2.63 -13.02
CA ILE A 65 -1.34 3.79 -13.86
C ILE A 65 -1.91 4.93 -13.02
N GLU A 66 -2.91 4.65 -12.18
CA GLU A 66 -3.50 5.68 -11.32
C GLU A 66 -2.48 6.23 -10.32
N TYR A 67 -1.62 5.38 -9.75
CA TYR A 67 -0.52 5.80 -8.88
C TYR A 67 0.44 6.74 -9.61
N ALA A 68 0.88 6.39 -10.82
CA ALA A 68 1.77 7.22 -11.62
C ALA A 68 1.15 8.58 -11.95
N ARG A 69 -0.15 8.59 -12.30
CA ARG A 69 -0.93 9.81 -12.57
C ARG A 69 -1.02 10.71 -11.34
N ILE A 70 -1.38 10.15 -10.19
CA ILE A 70 -1.45 10.86 -8.91
C ILE A 70 -0.10 11.49 -8.56
N ARG A 71 0.97 10.72 -8.76
CA ARG A 71 2.34 11.12 -8.47
C ARG A 71 2.98 12.00 -9.54
N LYS A 72 2.25 12.29 -10.64
CA LYS A 72 2.76 13.06 -11.78
C LYS A 72 4.11 12.52 -12.27
N LEU A 73 4.28 11.21 -12.24
CA LEU A 73 5.52 10.58 -12.68
C LEU A 73 5.68 10.80 -14.19
N PRO A 74 6.88 11.18 -14.66
CA PRO A 74 7.09 11.59 -16.05
C PRO A 74 6.98 10.43 -17.05
N ASP A 75 7.07 9.18 -16.60
CA ASP A 75 6.94 8.00 -17.43
C ASP A 75 6.27 6.85 -16.66
N GLU A 76 5.13 6.34 -17.16
CA GLU A 76 4.44 5.17 -16.61
C GLU A 76 5.09 3.86 -17.09
N ASN A 77 5.90 3.91 -18.16
CA ASN A 77 6.40 2.71 -18.83
C ASN A 77 7.33 1.89 -17.94
N TRP A 78 8.17 2.52 -17.09
CA TRP A 78 9.07 1.77 -16.21
C TRP A 78 8.29 1.06 -15.08
N LEU A 79 7.22 1.66 -14.55
CA LEU A 79 6.32 1.01 -13.58
C LEU A 79 5.60 -0.17 -14.21
N LEU A 80 5.08 0.03 -15.42
CA LEU A 80 4.45 -1.04 -16.19
C LEU A 80 5.45 -2.12 -16.62
N GLN A 81 6.72 -1.76 -16.83
CA GLN A 81 7.77 -2.71 -17.15
C GLN A 81 8.15 -3.54 -15.92
N GLY A 82 8.37 -2.92 -14.76
CA GLY A 82 8.55 -3.64 -13.50
C GLY A 82 7.34 -4.52 -13.17
N LEU A 83 6.12 -4.04 -13.46
CA LEU A 83 4.91 -4.85 -13.36
C LEU A 83 4.96 -6.09 -14.25
N LYS A 84 5.42 -5.95 -15.50
CA LYS A 84 5.58 -7.08 -16.42
C LYS A 84 6.64 -8.06 -15.96
N ASP A 85 7.78 -7.57 -15.51
CA ASP A 85 8.93 -8.37 -15.11
C ASP A 85 8.63 -9.22 -13.86
N HIS A 86 7.86 -8.68 -12.92
CA HIS A 86 7.50 -9.34 -11.64
C HIS A 86 6.01 -9.74 -11.55
N ARG A 87 5.31 -9.81 -12.69
CA ARG A 87 3.83 -9.92 -12.74
C ARG A 87 3.26 -11.04 -11.88
N GLN A 88 3.83 -12.24 -11.99
CA GLN A 88 3.34 -13.43 -11.28
C GLN A 88 3.54 -13.31 -9.77
N GLU A 89 4.69 -12.77 -9.35
CA GLU A 89 5.03 -12.59 -7.94
C GLU A 89 4.10 -11.56 -7.29
N MET A 90 3.91 -10.41 -7.94
CA MET A 90 3.00 -9.37 -7.45
C MET A 90 1.54 -9.81 -7.45
N ARG A 91 1.10 -10.51 -8.50
CA ARG A 91 -0.25 -11.07 -8.55
C ARG A 91 -0.48 -12.02 -7.38
N LYS A 92 0.44 -12.95 -7.13
CA LYS A 92 0.34 -13.88 -6.03
C LYS A 92 0.33 -13.15 -4.67
N ALA A 93 1.25 -12.21 -4.47
CA ALA A 93 1.31 -11.41 -3.24
C ALA A 93 0.02 -10.60 -3.01
N PHE A 94 -0.56 -10.04 -4.07
CA PHE A 94 -1.85 -9.36 -4.03
C PHE A 94 -2.98 -10.32 -3.65
N GLU A 95 -3.11 -11.47 -4.31
CA GLU A 95 -4.14 -12.47 -4.03
C GLU A 95 -4.02 -13.05 -2.61
N ASP A 96 -2.80 -13.31 -2.15
CA ASP A 96 -2.50 -13.76 -0.78
C ASP A 96 -2.92 -12.69 0.24
N LYS A 97 -2.61 -11.42 -0.02
CA LYS A 97 -3.00 -10.30 0.86
C LYS A 97 -4.50 -10.10 0.90
N VAL A 98 -5.18 -10.12 -0.23
CA VAL A 98 -6.66 -10.06 -0.31
C VAL A 98 -7.27 -11.22 0.46
N SER A 99 -6.72 -12.42 0.31
CA SER A 99 -7.21 -13.61 1.02
C SER A 99 -7.03 -13.51 2.52
N GLN A 100 -5.88 -12.99 2.97
CA GLN A 100 -5.60 -12.75 4.37
C GLN A 100 -6.60 -11.73 4.95
N GLU A 101 -6.81 -10.58 4.29
CA GLU A 101 -7.72 -9.54 4.78
C GLU A 101 -9.16 -10.04 4.88
N ILE A 102 -9.66 -10.74 3.87
CA ILE A 102 -11.02 -11.30 3.88
C ILE A 102 -11.18 -12.39 4.95
N GLY A 103 -10.16 -13.23 5.14
CA GLY A 103 -10.20 -14.29 6.14
C GLY A 103 -10.09 -13.80 7.58
N GLN A 104 -9.29 -12.75 7.82
CA GLN A 104 -9.07 -12.18 9.16
C GLN A 104 -10.18 -11.20 9.58
N ASN A 105 -10.76 -10.49 8.61
CA ASN A 105 -11.78 -9.48 8.84
C ASN A 105 -13.04 -9.78 8.02
N PRO A 106 -13.75 -10.90 8.28
CA PRO A 106 -15.04 -11.13 7.65
C PRO A 106 -15.93 -9.96 8.02
N GLY A 107 -16.46 -9.25 7.02
CA GLY A 107 -17.26 -8.08 7.27
C GLY A 107 -18.43 -8.47 8.18
N GLY A 108 -18.54 -7.80 9.32
CA GLY A 108 -19.52 -8.11 10.35
C GLY A 108 -20.99 -7.98 9.89
N PRO A 109 -21.95 -7.90 10.82
CA PRO A 109 -23.38 -7.86 10.49
C PRO A 109 -23.78 -6.79 9.45
N ASP A 110 -23.04 -5.68 9.40
CA ASP A 110 -23.27 -4.53 8.51
C ASP A 110 -22.46 -4.56 7.20
N CYS A 111 -21.90 -5.71 6.83
CA CYS A 111 -21.04 -5.84 5.65
C CYS A 111 -21.75 -5.64 4.30
N LYS A 112 -23.09 -5.68 4.28
CA LYS A 112 -23.86 -5.46 3.05
C LYS A 112 -24.02 -3.97 2.77
N GLY A 113 -23.18 -3.45 1.88
CA GLY A 113 -23.36 -2.12 1.31
C GLY A 113 -24.45 -2.05 0.24
N ARG A 114 -24.90 -0.84 -0.07
CA ARG A 114 -25.74 -0.55 -1.24
C ARG A 114 -24.83 -0.35 -2.46
N THR A 115 -25.17 -0.97 -3.58
CA THR A 115 -24.50 -0.72 -4.86
C THR A 115 -25.32 0.19 -5.76
N GLU A 116 -24.64 0.96 -6.59
CA GLU A 116 -25.25 1.88 -7.55
C GLU A 116 -24.48 1.82 -8.87
N LEU A 117 -25.15 1.37 -9.94
CA LEU A 117 -24.58 1.36 -11.28
C LEU A 117 -24.53 2.80 -11.83
N ILE A 118 -23.34 3.30 -12.08
CA ILE A 118 -23.12 4.65 -12.61
C ILE A 118 -23.25 4.66 -14.13
N PHE A 119 -22.60 3.70 -14.80
CA PHE A 119 -22.78 3.47 -16.23
C PHE A 119 -22.46 2.03 -16.62
N GLU A 120 -23.05 1.58 -17.73
CA GLU A 120 -22.67 0.40 -18.48
C GLU A 120 -22.59 0.77 -19.96
N LYS A 121 -21.43 0.58 -20.59
CA LYS A 121 -21.19 0.88 -22.00
C LYS A 121 -20.38 -0.24 -22.66
N GLY A 122 -21.08 -1.10 -23.40
CA GLY A 122 -20.45 -2.21 -24.11
C GLY A 122 -19.82 -3.22 -23.16
N ASN A 123 -18.49 -3.21 -23.08
CA ASN A 123 -17.71 -4.11 -22.23
C ASN A 123 -17.19 -3.45 -20.96
N ASP A 124 -17.52 -2.18 -20.72
CA ASP A 124 -17.05 -1.42 -19.57
C ASP A 124 -18.24 -0.98 -18.70
N ALA A 125 -18.07 -1.04 -17.39
CA ALA A 125 -19.07 -0.56 -16.43
C ALA A 125 -18.38 0.06 -15.21
N ARG A 126 -19.10 0.96 -14.53
CA ARG A 126 -18.66 1.56 -13.27
C ARG A 126 -19.78 1.46 -12.25
N VAL A 127 -19.44 0.95 -11.08
CA VAL A 127 -20.35 0.77 -9.94
C VAL A 127 -19.78 1.51 -8.74
N THR A 128 -20.64 2.15 -7.95
CA THR A 128 -20.27 2.69 -6.65
C THR A 128 -20.87 1.84 -5.54
N VAL A 129 -20.07 1.55 -4.52
CA VAL A 129 -20.44 0.78 -3.34
C VAL A 129 -20.49 1.71 -2.13
N PHE A 130 -21.61 1.68 -1.40
CA PHE A 130 -21.83 2.44 -0.19
C PHE A 130 -21.90 1.48 0.99
N ASN A 131 -20.79 1.32 1.72
CA ASN A 131 -20.81 0.59 2.99
C ASN A 131 -21.07 1.57 4.15
N PRO A 132 -21.86 1.19 5.18
CA PRO A 132 -22.10 2.05 6.33
C PRO A 132 -20.79 2.47 7.02
N GLY A 133 -20.65 3.77 7.31
CA GLY A 133 -19.50 4.30 8.04
C GLY A 133 -18.19 4.41 7.26
N THR A 134 -18.17 4.07 5.96
CA THR A 134 -17.00 4.23 5.09
C THR A 134 -17.25 5.25 3.99
N LYS A 135 -16.17 5.74 3.38
CA LYS A 135 -16.25 6.47 2.11
C LYS A 135 -16.80 5.53 1.03
N PRO A 136 -17.58 6.03 0.05
CA PRO A 136 -18.02 5.20 -1.08
C PRO A 136 -16.83 4.72 -1.91
N THR A 137 -16.87 3.45 -2.29
CA THR A 137 -15.85 2.80 -3.11
C THR A 137 -16.32 2.78 -4.56
N VAL A 138 -15.50 3.26 -5.48
CA VAL A 138 -15.75 3.17 -6.93
C VAL A 138 -15.05 1.94 -7.49
N MET A 139 -15.79 1.12 -8.21
CA MET A 139 -15.27 -0.07 -8.89
C MET A 139 -15.49 0.05 -10.39
N ASP A 140 -14.45 -0.24 -11.18
CA ASP A 140 -14.59 -0.43 -12.61
C ASP A 140 -14.64 -1.91 -12.93
N LEU A 141 -15.53 -2.28 -13.83
CA LEU A 141 -15.73 -3.65 -14.28
C LEU A 141 -15.55 -3.74 -15.78
N LYS A 142 -14.96 -4.86 -16.22
CA LYS A 142 -14.81 -5.19 -17.62
C LYS A 142 -15.40 -6.55 -17.94
N LYS A 143 -16.10 -6.64 -19.05
CA LYS A 143 -16.64 -7.88 -19.59
C LYS A 143 -15.52 -8.64 -20.32
N ASN A 144 -15.23 -9.86 -19.89
CA ASN A 144 -14.23 -10.73 -20.52
C ASN A 144 -14.75 -11.35 -21.83
N GLY A 145 -13.89 -12.11 -22.53
CA GLY A 145 -14.24 -12.76 -23.80
C GLY A 145 -15.43 -13.73 -23.71
N ASP A 146 -15.68 -14.29 -22.51
CA ASP A 146 -16.80 -15.18 -22.23
C ASP A 146 -18.09 -14.43 -21.84
N GLY A 147 -18.05 -13.09 -21.86
CA GLY A 147 -19.18 -12.24 -21.49
C GLY A 147 -19.42 -12.10 -19.98
N GLN A 148 -18.48 -12.54 -19.14
CA GLN A 148 -18.55 -12.38 -17.68
C GLN A 148 -17.90 -11.07 -17.25
N TRP A 149 -18.54 -10.35 -16.33
CA TRP A 149 -17.96 -9.15 -15.73
C TRP A 149 -16.92 -9.52 -14.66
N LYS A 150 -15.81 -8.77 -14.66
CA LYS A 150 -14.75 -8.84 -13.65
C LYS A 150 -14.45 -7.44 -13.14
N ILE A 151 -14.17 -7.32 -11.85
CA ILE A 151 -13.67 -6.09 -11.24
C ILE A 151 -12.22 -5.92 -11.68
N VAL A 152 -11.94 -4.82 -12.36
CA VAL A 152 -10.61 -4.48 -12.89
C VAL A 152 -9.98 -3.29 -12.17
N PHE A 153 -10.72 -2.64 -11.26
CA PHE A 153 -10.24 -1.54 -10.43
C PHE A 153 -11.13 -1.35 -9.21
N THR A 154 -10.54 -0.88 -8.11
CA THR A 154 -11.26 -0.38 -6.94
C THR A 154 -10.54 0.85 -6.37
N SER A 155 -11.29 1.90 -6.04
CA SER A 155 -10.73 3.14 -5.49
C SER A 155 -10.11 2.96 -4.11
N ASP A 156 -10.52 1.94 -3.35
CA ASP A 156 -10.01 1.69 -1.99
C ASP A 156 -8.50 1.41 -1.99
N ILE A 157 -7.99 0.74 -3.03
CA ILE A 157 -6.55 0.50 -3.17
C ILE A 157 -5.79 1.81 -3.34
N VAL A 158 -6.33 2.73 -4.14
CA VAL A 158 -5.73 4.05 -4.38
C VAL A 158 -5.81 4.92 -3.13
N ASP A 159 -6.95 4.91 -2.44
CA ASP A 159 -7.12 5.63 -1.18
C ASP A 159 -6.17 5.08 -0.09
N GLU A 160 -5.96 3.77 -0.04
CA GLU A 160 -4.97 3.16 0.85
C GLU A 160 -3.54 3.55 0.50
N ILE A 161 -3.18 3.61 -0.80
CA ILE A 161 -1.88 4.11 -1.24
C ILE A 161 -1.68 5.56 -0.77
N HIS A 162 -2.66 6.43 -0.98
CA HIS A 162 -2.61 7.82 -0.49
C HIS A 162 -2.45 7.89 1.04
N ARG A 163 -3.18 7.03 1.78
CA ARG A 163 -3.08 7.00 3.24
C ARG A 163 -1.69 6.58 3.70
N GLN A 164 -1.10 5.57 3.07
CA GLN A 164 0.26 5.12 3.38
C GLN A 164 1.30 6.17 3.04
N ASP A 165 1.16 6.79 1.87
CA ASP A 165 2.04 7.86 1.41
C ASP A 165 1.99 9.06 2.37
N ARG A 166 0.79 9.44 2.82
CA ARG A 166 0.59 10.50 3.80
C ARG A 166 1.25 10.15 5.14
N ALA A 167 1.13 8.91 5.60
CA ALA A 167 1.77 8.48 6.85
C ALA A 167 3.30 8.55 6.80
N VAL A 168 3.93 8.38 5.63
CA VAL A 168 5.38 8.60 5.46
C VAL A 168 5.71 10.08 5.62
N VAL A 169 4.97 10.95 4.93
CA VAL A 169 5.18 12.41 5.01
C VAL A 169 4.96 12.92 6.43
N GLU A 170 3.87 12.50 7.08
CA GLU A 170 3.55 12.87 8.47
C GLU A 170 4.64 12.42 9.44
N ALA A 171 5.29 11.27 9.23
CA ALA A 171 6.41 10.83 10.06
C ALA A 171 7.64 11.74 9.93
N ALA A 172 7.96 12.18 8.70
CA ALA A 172 9.05 13.11 8.46
C ALA A 172 8.73 14.54 8.96
N GLU A 173 7.50 15.01 8.80
CA GLU A 173 7.02 16.27 9.39
C GLU A 173 7.08 16.22 10.91
N SER A 174 6.69 15.10 11.52
CA SER A 174 6.74 14.92 12.99
C SER A 174 8.17 14.90 13.52
N LEU A 175 9.11 14.32 12.76
CA LEU A 175 10.54 14.39 13.07
C LEU A 175 11.04 15.84 13.06
N GLN A 176 10.69 16.63 12.04
CA GLN A 176 11.05 18.04 11.97
C GLN A 176 10.45 18.85 13.12
N ASP A 177 9.16 18.63 13.40
CA ASP A 177 8.45 19.30 14.48
C ASP A 177 9.05 18.96 15.86
N ALA A 178 9.45 17.71 16.09
CA ALA A 178 10.20 17.33 17.29
C ALA A 178 11.58 18.03 17.35
N SER A 179 12.28 18.15 16.22
CA SER A 179 13.54 18.89 16.12
C SER A 179 13.35 20.36 16.49
N CYS A 180 12.30 20.98 15.95
CA CYS A 180 11.96 22.38 16.16
C CYS A 180 11.61 22.73 17.60
N ARG A 181 10.96 21.81 18.31
CA ARG A 181 10.68 21.94 19.75
C ARG A 181 11.90 21.64 20.63
N GLY A 182 13.01 21.21 20.04
CA GLY A 182 14.16 20.70 20.77
C GLY A 182 13.85 19.46 21.63
N ASP A 183 12.82 18.67 21.25
CA ASP A 183 12.41 17.47 21.98
C ASP A 183 13.17 16.25 21.45
N ALA A 184 14.38 16.04 21.97
CA ALA A 184 15.23 14.92 21.58
C ALA A 184 14.57 13.54 21.84
N ALA A 185 13.71 13.42 22.85
CA ALA A 185 13.05 12.16 23.18
C ALA A 185 11.97 11.82 22.16
N ASP A 186 11.20 12.81 21.71
CA ASP A 186 10.21 12.64 20.64
C ASP A 186 10.90 12.46 19.27
N PHE A 187 11.96 13.21 19.00
CA PHE A 187 12.77 13.06 17.78
C PHE A 187 13.30 11.63 17.64
N ALA A 188 13.87 11.07 18.72
CA ALA A 188 14.39 9.71 18.73
C ALA A 188 13.33 8.63 18.43
N ARG A 189 12.02 8.90 18.57
CA ARG A 189 10.96 7.92 18.22
C ARG A 189 10.81 7.71 16.72
N TYR A 190 11.21 8.71 15.93
CA TYR A 190 11.16 8.68 14.47
C TYR A 190 12.50 8.25 13.86
N MET A 191 13.49 7.93 14.70
CA MET A 191 14.82 7.47 14.28
C MET A 191 14.98 5.99 14.61
N ASP A 192 15.55 5.22 13.69
CA ASP A 192 16.05 3.87 13.99
C ASP A 192 17.57 3.91 14.04
N THR A 193 18.13 4.30 15.20
CA THR A 193 19.58 4.47 15.35
C THR A 193 20.36 3.16 15.22
N GLU A 194 19.72 2.03 15.48
CA GLU A 194 20.29 0.70 15.24
C GLU A 194 20.44 0.42 13.75
N ARG A 195 19.40 0.73 12.97
CA ARG A 195 19.39 0.56 11.51
C ARG A 195 20.29 1.56 10.81
N ILE A 196 20.33 2.81 11.27
CA ILE A 196 21.26 3.83 10.77
C ILE A 196 22.71 3.35 10.95
N ALA A 197 23.07 2.89 12.15
CA ALA A 197 24.42 2.39 12.42
C ALA A 197 24.79 1.18 11.54
N GLU A 198 23.83 0.28 11.29
CA GLU A 198 24.02 -0.85 10.36
C GLU A 198 24.24 -0.39 8.92
N ASN A 199 23.39 0.52 8.42
CA ASN A 199 23.50 1.09 7.08
C ASN A 199 24.83 1.84 6.87
N THR A 200 25.30 2.56 7.90
CA THR A 200 26.62 3.22 7.87
C THR A 200 27.76 2.20 7.77
N ILE A 201 27.70 1.10 8.53
CA ILE A 201 28.71 0.03 8.46
C ILE A 201 28.72 -0.62 7.08
N ASP A 202 27.55 -0.98 6.55
CA ASP A 202 27.45 -1.59 5.23
C ASP A 202 27.93 -0.63 4.13
N TYR A 203 27.68 0.68 4.28
CA TYR A 203 28.25 1.71 3.40
C TYR A 203 29.78 1.72 3.46
N LEU A 204 30.39 1.74 4.66
CA LEU A 204 31.85 1.75 4.83
C LEU A 204 32.52 0.51 4.23
N ILE A 205 31.93 -0.67 4.44
CA ILE A 205 32.42 -1.93 3.86
C ILE A 205 32.41 -1.84 2.33
N LYS A 206 31.30 -1.35 1.76
CA LYS A 206 31.12 -1.25 0.32
C LYS A 206 32.00 -0.16 -0.31
N SER A 207 32.10 1.02 0.30
CA SER A 207 32.86 2.15 -0.24
C SER A 207 34.36 1.84 -0.27
N ARG A 208 34.87 1.13 0.73
CA ARG A 208 36.26 0.66 0.80
C ARG A 208 36.51 -0.64 0.04
N ASN A 209 35.47 -1.22 -0.58
CA ASN A 209 35.52 -2.48 -1.33
C ASN A 209 36.19 -3.61 -0.53
N LEU A 210 35.85 -3.71 0.75
CA LEU A 210 36.48 -4.66 1.67
C LEU A 210 35.99 -6.08 1.37
N GLN A 211 36.94 -7.01 1.30
CA GLN A 211 36.66 -8.43 1.04
C GLN A 211 37.20 -9.34 2.15
N ASP A 212 38.13 -8.85 2.99
CA ASP A 212 38.67 -9.63 4.10
C ASP A 212 37.62 -9.77 5.22
N PRO A 213 37.19 -11.00 5.57
CA PRO A 213 36.25 -11.24 6.65
C PRO A 213 36.70 -10.67 8.00
N ALA A 214 38.01 -10.62 8.28
CA ALA A 214 38.52 -10.08 9.55
C ALA A 214 38.32 -8.56 9.64
N GLU A 215 38.52 -7.85 8.52
CA GLU A 215 38.32 -6.40 8.43
C GLU A 215 36.83 -6.03 8.40
N ILE A 216 36.00 -6.82 7.72
CA ILE A 216 34.54 -6.68 7.76
C ILE A 216 34.03 -6.86 9.20
N GLN A 217 34.56 -7.85 9.92
CA GLN A 217 34.15 -8.13 11.29
C GLN A 217 34.57 -7.01 12.25
N SER A 218 35.80 -6.48 12.12
CA SER A 218 36.25 -5.37 12.97
C SER A 218 35.41 -4.10 12.77
N ILE A 219 34.97 -3.82 11.54
CA ILE A 219 34.06 -2.71 11.27
C ILE A 219 32.67 -2.97 11.86
N ARG A 220 32.14 -4.19 11.74
CA ARG A 220 30.86 -4.57 12.34
C ARG A 220 30.86 -4.43 13.86
N GLU A 221 32.00 -4.66 14.52
CA GLU A 221 32.17 -4.46 15.96
C GLU A 221 32.08 -2.99 16.39
N MET A 222 32.21 -2.04 15.47
CA MET A 222 32.00 -0.61 15.75
C MET A 222 30.52 -0.22 15.91
N LYS A 223 29.57 -1.12 15.59
CA LYS A 223 28.12 -0.81 15.62
C LYS A 223 27.64 -0.20 16.94
N PRO A 224 27.98 -0.76 18.13
CA PRO A 224 27.52 -0.19 19.41
C PRO A 224 28.06 1.23 19.65
N LEU A 225 29.31 1.49 19.21
CA LEU A 225 29.93 2.81 19.34
C LEU A 225 29.27 3.83 18.41
N LEU A 226 29.03 3.46 17.15
CA LEU A 226 28.33 4.32 16.18
C LEU A 226 26.92 4.67 16.68
N ARG A 227 26.18 3.67 17.16
CA ARG A 227 24.87 3.90 17.76
C ARG A 227 24.93 4.86 18.95
N GLN A 228 25.89 4.66 19.87
CA GLN A 228 26.06 5.57 21.00
C GLN A 228 26.41 7.00 20.56
N ARG A 229 27.23 7.16 19.51
CA ARG A 229 27.54 8.47 18.92
C ARG A 229 26.29 9.12 18.32
N LEU A 230 25.46 8.38 17.60
CA LEU A 230 24.20 8.86 17.05
C LEU A 230 23.21 9.29 18.14
N ASP A 231 23.04 8.48 19.18
CA ASP A 231 22.16 8.81 20.30
C ASP A 231 22.63 10.10 21.01
N ASN A 232 23.95 10.24 21.23
CA ASN A 232 24.53 11.46 21.80
C ASN A 232 24.40 12.67 20.86
N PHE A 233 24.55 12.48 19.55
CA PHE A 233 24.37 13.52 18.54
C PHE A 233 22.94 14.05 18.57
N ILE A 234 21.93 13.17 18.64
CA ILE A 234 20.52 13.55 18.74
C ILE A 234 20.30 14.37 20.02
N ILE A 235 20.76 13.89 21.16
CA ILE A 235 20.58 14.59 22.45
C ILE A 235 21.24 15.97 22.42
N ARG A 236 22.44 16.11 21.84
CA ARG A 236 23.18 17.38 21.84
C ARG A 236 22.64 18.40 20.83
N ASN A 237 22.26 17.95 19.64
CA ASN A 237 21.91 18.86 18.54
C ASN A 237 20.40 19.15 18.50
N VAL A 238 19.57 18.24 18.98
CA VAL A 238 18.12 18.45 19.14
C VAL A 238 17.80 18.94 20.54
N GLY A 239 18.41 18.34 21.58
CA GLY A 239 18.13 18.72 22.97
C GLY A 239 18.65 20.12 23.29
N GLY A 240 17.74 21.10 23.35
CA GLY A 240 18.04 22.48 23.74
C GLY A 240 18.15 23.48 22.59
N SER A 241 17.92 23.06 21.34
CA SER A 241 17.88 23.93 20.17
C SER A 241 16.44 24.38 19.85
N GLU A 242 15.83 25.20 20.71
CA GLU A 242 14.61 25.92 20.32
C GLU A 242 14.95 26.83 19.12
N GLY A 243 14.47 26.46 17.92
CA GLY A 243 14.70 27.21 16.67
C GLY A 243 15.93 26.82 15.84
N GLY A 244 16.57 25.67 16.11
CA GLY A 244 17.79 25.24 15.38
C GLY A 244 17.55 24.55 14.02
N ALA A 245 16.37 23.98 13.78
CA ALA A 245 15.99 23.44 12.49
C ALA A 245 15.16 24.46 11.69
N ASP A 246 15.26 24.45 10.36
CA ASP A 246 14.34 25.22 9.53
C ASP A 246 12.92 24.62 9.65
N CYS A 247 12.17 25.14 10.61
CA CYS A 247 10.81 24.70 10.97
C CYS A 247 9.75 25.06 9.94
N SER A 248 10.14 25.69 8.85
CA SER A 248 9.26 26.01 7.73
C SER A 248 9.58 25.22 6.47
N SER A 249 10.45 24.22 6.59
CA SER A 249 10.81 23.34 5.50
C SER A 249 9.61 22.56 4.98
N GLN A 250 9.57 22.33 3.67
CA GLN A 250 8.53 21.53 3.02
C GLN A 250 8.97 20.07 2.93
N VAL A 251 8.09 19.14 3.32
CA VAL A 251 8.32 17.70 3.16
C VAL A 251 7.61 17.18 1.91
N GLU A 252 8.34 16.48 1.06
CA GLU A 252 7.82 15.87 -0.15
C GLU A 252 8.20 14.39 -0.22
N LEU A 253 7.23 13.51 -0.47
CA LEU A 253 7.52 12.10 -0.76
C LEU A 253 8.10 11.97 -2.18
N VAL A 254 9.36 11.54 -2.27
CA VAL A 254 10.08 11.31 -3.53
C VAL A 254 9.75 9.94 -4.10
N SER A 255 9.82 8.90 -3.27
CA SER A 255 9.57 7.52 -3.68
C SER A 255 9.07 6.67 -2.52
N ARG A 256 8.35 5.60 -2.83
CA ARG A 256 8.00 4.55 -1.88
C ARG A 256 7.95 3.20 -2.59
N TRP A 257 8.61 2.22 -2.00
CA TRP A 257 8.59 0.84 -2.48
C TRP A 257 8.50 -0.14 -1.31
N GLY A 258 7.36 -0.82 -1.19
CA GLY A 258 7.11 -1.74 -0.08
C GLY A 258 7.21 -1.04 1.28
N GLY A 259 8.16 -1.51 2.10
CA GLY A 259 8.45 -0.97 3.43
C GLY A 259 9.50 0.13 3.46
N ILE A 260 9.98 0.62 2.31
CA ILE A 260 11.01 1.67 2.22
C ILE A 260 10.43 2.89 1.51
N ALA A 261 10.78 4.08 1.97
CA ALA A 261 10.39 5.34 1.35
C ALA A 261 11.53 6.35 1.38
N THR A 262 11.59 7.23 0.38
CA THR A 262 12.49 8.38 0.38
C THR A 262 11.65 9.65 0.39
N VAL A 263 11.91 10.52 1.35
CA VAL A 263 11.34 11.87 1.40
C VAL A 263 12.43 12.90 1.18
N ARG A 264 12.03 14.06 0.68
CA ARG A 264 12.85 15.24 0.54
C ARG A 264 12.32 16.30 1.48
N ILE A 265 13.22 16.87 2.27
CA ILE A 265 13.00 18.07 3.06
C ILE A 265 13.63 19.22 2.28
N LEU A 266 12.83 20.21 1.92
CA LEU A 266 13.28 21.45 1.26
C LEU A 266 13.31 22.57 2.29
N ASN A 267 14.48 23.14 2.57
CA ASN A 267 14.59 24.32 3.41
C ASN A 267 14.12 25.59 2.66
N GLN A 268 14.03 26.73 3.34
CA GLN A 268 13.63 28.02 2.77
C GLN A 268 14.55 28.48 1.63
N GLU A 269 15.81 28.06 1.65
CA GLU A 269 16.83 28.41 0.65
C GLU A 269 16.74 27.49 -0.59
N GLY A 270 15.89 26.46 -0.55
CA GLY A 270 15.69 25.48 -1.62
C GLY A 270 16.71 24.34 -1.61
N GLU A 271 17.55 24.24 -0.57
CA GLU A 271 18.43 23.08 -0.38
C GLU A 271 17.60 21.87 0.06
N ALA A 272 17.95 20.72 -0.52
CA ALA A 272 17.19 19.48 -0.37
C ALA A 272 17.98 18.49 0.49
N GLN A 273 17.41 18.09 1.62
CA GLN A 273 17.89 16.96 2.40
C GLN A 273 17.03 15.73 2.08
N LEU A 274 17.66 14.60 1.75
CA LEU A 274 16.93 13.34 1.59
C LEU A 274 16.96 12.54 2.90
N LEU A 275 15.80 11.99 3.26
CA LEU A 275 15.67 10.99 4.31
C LEU A 275 15.15 9.69 3.70
N GLU A 276 15.73 8.57 4.10
CA GLU A 276 15.16 7.25 3.87
C GLU A 276 14.43 6.81 5.12
N LEU A 277 13.18 6.36 4.95
CA LEU A 277 12.35 5.79 6.01
C LEU A 277 12.08 4.32 5.74
N GLU A 278 12.14 3.51 6.79
CA GLU A 278 11.74 2.11 6.78
C GLU A 278 10.53 1.91 7.69
N ARG A 279 9.57 1.09 7.25
CA ARG A 279 8.41 0.71 8.03
C ARG A 279 8.76 -0.45 8.94
N GLY A 280 8.81 -0.20 10.25
CA GLY A 280 9.06 -1.22 11.25
C GLY A 280 7.94 -2.26 11.36
N GLN A 281 8.21 -3.35 12.08
CA GLN A 281 7.23 -4.43 12.33
C GLN A 281 5.99 -3.95 13.08
N ASP A 282 6.13 -2.87 13.87
CA ASP A 282 5.02 -2.20 14.56
C ASP A 282 4.22 -1.26 13.63
N GLY A 283 4.54 -1.24 12.34
CA GLY A 283 3.85 -0.48 11.32
C GLY A 283 4.23 0.99 11.25
N ARG A 284 5.13 1.48 12.13
CA ARG A 284 5.60 2.87 12.18
C ARG A 284 6.76 3.10 11.20
N TRP A 285 6.76 4.25 10.55
CA TRP A 285 7.87 4.71 9.72
C TRP A 285 8.94 5.37 10.59
N ARG A 286 10.20 5.01 10.36
CA ARG A 286 11.36 5.59 11.03
C ARG A 286 12.43 5.90 10.02
N VAL A 287 13.17 6.99 10.24
CA VAL A 287 14.35 7.33 9.47
C VAL A 287 15.44 6.30 9.74
N VAL A 288 15.95 5.73 8.66
CA VAL A 288 17.03 4.74 8.64
C VAL A 288 18.28 5.27 7.93
N PHE A 289 18.17 6.44 7.28
CA PHE A 289 19.28 7.11 6.62
C PHE A 289 18.94 8.60 6.38
N PHE A 290 19.94 9.47 6.44
CA PHE A 290 19.85 10.87 6.02
C PHE A 290 21.17 11.36 5.44
N ASP A 291 21.12 12.13 4.36
CA ASP A 291 22.32 12.52 3.58
C ASP A 291 23.36 13.29 4.40
N ALA A 292 22.96 14.07 5.40
CA ALA A 292 23.89 14.82 6.25
C ALA A 292 24.85 13.92 7.06
N ILE A 293 24.52 12.64 7.30
CA ILE A 293 25.49 11.69 7.88
C ILE A 293 26.66 11.46 6.92
N LYS A 294 26.39 11.40 5.62
CA LYS A 294 27.40 11.17 4.60
C LYS A 294 28.40 12.31 4.53
N GLU A 295 27.94 13.54 4.72
CA GLU A 295 28.78 14.75 4.75
C GLU A 295 29.65 14.78 6.02
N ALA A 296 29.05 14.55 7.19
CA ALA A 296 29.78 14.54 8.46
C ALA A 296 30.92 13.50 8.52
N PHE A 297 30.79 12.36 7.83
CA PHE A 297 31.86 11.35 7.77
C PHE A 297 32.91 11.63 6.69
N ASN A 298 32.61 12.45 5.68
CA ASN A 298 33.61 12.86 4.68
C ASN A 298 34.50 13.99 5.21
N GLU A 299 33.95 14.90 6.03
CA GLU A 299 34.72 16.01 6.61
C GLU A 299 35.77 15.55 7.64
N GLU A 300 35.51 14.47 8.40
CA GLU A 300 36.51 13.88 9.31
C GLU A 300 37.72 13.26 8.59
N GLU A 301 37.61 12.86 7.31
CA GLU A 301 38.75 12.35 6.53
C GLU A 301 39.66 13.51 6.04
N GLU A 302 39.13 14.70 5.76
CA GLU A 302 39.93 15.85 5.31
C GLU A 302 40.75 16.50 6.43
N GLU A 303 40.29 16.47 7.70
CA GLU A 303 41.05 16.99 8.84
C GLU A 303 42.20 16.07 9.27
N THR A 304 42.18 14.77 8.91
CA THR A 304 43.26 13.84 9.28
C THR A 304 44.49 13.87 8.36
N ASP A 305 44.40 14.52 7.19
CA ASP A 305 45.52 14.65 6.24
C ASP A 305 46.32 15.96 6.41
N THR A 306 46.08 16.73 7.49
CA THR A 306 46.74 18.01 7.76
C THR A 306 47.65 18.08 9.00
N GLU A 307 48.15 16.96 9.52
CA GLU A 307 49.25 16.91 10.52
C GLU A 307 50.55 16.26 10.00
#